data_AF-A0A0S8IPG6-F1
#
_entry.id   AF-A0A0S8IPG6-F1
#
_cell.length_a   1.000
_cell.length_b   1.000
_cell.length_c   1.000
_cell.angle_alpha   90.00
_cell.angle_beta   90.00
_cell.angle_gamma   90.00
#
_symmetry.space_group_name_H-M   'P 1'
#
loop_
_entity.id
_entity.type
_entity.pdbx_description
1 polymer ?
#
loop_
_entity_poly.entity_id
_entity_poly.type
_entity_poly.pdbx_seq_one_letter_code
_entity_poly.pdbx_strand_id
1 'polypeptide(L)'
;MRKFCIQMFIGFTVIGSIMLLRHKGLYLLFYCLAGLFLLGALMPPLARFLHFIWMKLAFFIEWVITRLLMCIIFYLVFAPLGLIMKCLGKDSLDRKIEKEKKTYWKEKVKVPFKPVNYERQF
;
A
#
# COMPACT_ATOMS: atom_id res chain seq x y z
N MET A 1 -16.92 2.15 -19.35
CA MET A 1 -16.60 0.81 -19.90
C MET A 1 -15.89 0.88 -21.25
N ARG A 2 -16.45 1.48 -22.32
CA ARG A 2 -15.79 1.53 -23.65
C ARG A 2 -14.39 2.16 -23.64
N LYS A 3 -14.19 3.26 -22.89
CA LYS A 3 -12.87 3.92 -22.72
C LYS A 3 -11.79 2.98 -22.15
N PHE A 4 -12.17 2.08 -21.22
CA PHE A 4 -11.26 1.10 -20.63
C PHE A 4 -10.81 0.05 -21.67
N CYS A 5 -11.74 -0.47 -22.46
CA CYS A 5 -11.42 -1.41 -23.53
C CYS A 5 -10.47 -0.79 -24.57
N ILE A 6 -10.69 0.49 -24.91
CA ILE A 6 -9.80 1.23 -25.82
C ILE A 6 -8.41 1.43 -25.22
N GLN A 7 -8.32 1.82 -23.94
CA GLN A 7 -7.02 1.96 -23.24
C GLN A 7 -6.24 0.64 -23.23
N MET A 8 -6.91 -0.48 -22.95
CA MET A 8 -6.28 -1.81 -22.96
C MET A 8 -5.88 -2.24 -24.37
N PHE A 9 -6.72 -2.00 -25.38
CA PHE A 9 -6.38 -2.26 -26.79
C PHE A 9 -5.12 -1.51 -27.21
N ILE A 10 -5.03 -0.22 -26.90
CA ILE A 10 -3.85 0.61 -27.20
C ILE A 10 -2.62 0.08 -26.46
N GLY A 11 -2.74 -0.25 -25.17
CA GLY A 11 -1.64 -0.81 -24.40
C GLY A 11 -1.12 -2.13 -24.99
N PHE A 12 -2.00 -3.09 -25.27
CA PHE A 12 -1.62 -4.40 -25.80
C PHE A 12 -1.07 -4.33 -27.23
N THR A 13 -1.56 -3.41 -28.08
CA THR A 13 -1.01 -3.20 -29.42
C THR A 13 0.39 -2.59 -29.39
N VAL A 14 0.64 -1.63 -28.50
CA VAL A 14 1.98 -1.05 -28.30
C VAL A 14 2.95 -2.12 -27.79
N ILE A 15 2.55 -2.91 -26.78
CA ILE A 15 3.37 -4.00 -26.23
C ILE A 15 3.64 -5.06 -27.31
N GLY A 16 2.62 -5.46 -28.08
CA GLY A 16 2.75 -6.42 -29.18
C GLY A 16 3.72 -5.92 -30.26
N SER A 17 3.66 -4.64 -30.62
CA SER A 17 4.56 -4.01 -31.59
C SER A 17 6.02 -3.97 -31.10
N ILE A 18 6.26 -3.58 -29.84
CA ILE A 18 7.59 -3.60 -29.22
C ILE A 18 8.16 -5.03 -29.18
N MET A 19 7.30 -6.02 -28.93
CA MET A 19 7.71 -7.41 -28.81
C MET A 19 7.98 -8.09 -30.16
N LEU A 20 7.30 -7.62 -31.22
CA LEU A 20 7.58 -7.98 -32.60
C LEU A 20 8.98 -7.52 -33.03
N LEU A 21 9.41 -6.34 -32.58
CA LEU A 21 10.78 -5.82 -32.79
C LEU A 21 11.85 -6.61 -32.01
N ARG A 22 11.46 -7.36 -30.97
CA ARG A 22 12.37 -8.23 -30.19
C ARG A 22 12.33 -9.70 -30.63
N HIS A 23 11.69 -10.02 -31.76
CA HIS A 23 11.58 -11.37 -32.35
C HIS A 23 11.20 -12.48 -31.35
N LYS A 24 10.46 -12.16 -30.28
CA LYS A 24 9.96 -13.17 -29.35
C LYS A 24 8.64 -13.71 -29.88
N GLY A 25 8.54 -15.02 -30.09
CA GLY A 25 7.37 -15.73 -30.69
C GLY A 25 6.03 -15.57 -29.97
N LEU A 26 5.98 -14.82 -28.86
CA LEU A 26 4.76 -14.51 -28.12
C LEU A 26 3.98 -13.29 -28.67
N TYR A 27 4.43 -12.63 -29.75
CA TYR A 27 3.73 -11.47 -30.33
C TYR A 27 2.27 -11.78 -30.73
N LEU A 28 2.01 -12.98 -31.26
CA LEU A 28 0.67 -13.44 -31.66
C LEU A 28 -0.34 -13.44 -30.49
N LEU A 29 0.10 -13.81 -29.29
CA LEU A 29 -0.75 -13.80 -28.09
C LEU A 29 -1.19 -12.38 -27.72
N PHE A 30 -0.27 -11.41 -27.79
CA PHE A 30 -0.57 -10.01 -27.49
C PHE A 30 -1.51 -9.37 -28.51
N TYR A 31 -1.35 -9.69 -29.80
CA TYR A 31 -2.29 -9.25 -30.84
C TYR A 31 -3.67 -9.92 -30.70
N CYS A 32 -3.73 -11.20 -30.32
CA CYS A 32 -5.00 -11.90 -30.05
C CYS A 32 -5.73 -11.26 -28.85
N LEU A 33 -5.01 -10.95 -27.77
CA LEU A 33 -5.55 -10.23 -26.62
C LEU A 33 -6.03 -8.83 -27.01
N ALA A 34 -5.28 -8.09 -27.83
CA ALA A 34 -5.73 -6.80 -28.34
C ALA A 34 -7.05 -6.94 -29.13
N GLY A 35 -7.15 -7.91 -30.04
CA GLY A 35 -8.39 -8.20 -30.77
C GLY A 35 -9.58 -8.49 -29.85
N LEU A 36 -9.37 -9.24 -28.77
CA LEU A 36 -10.40 -9.53 -27.76
C LEU A 36 -10.91 -8.24 -27.07
N PHE A 37 -10.01 -7.32 -26.70
CA PHE A 37 -10.40 -6.04 -26.10
C PHE A 37 -11.09 -5.10 -27.10
N LEU A 38 -10.73 -5.16 -28.38
CA LEU A 38 -11.43 -4.44 -29.46
C LEU A 38 -12.87 -4.96 -29.60
N LEU A 39 -13.08 -6.27 -29.66
CA LEU A 39 -14.41 -6.89 -29.69
C LEU A 39 -15.23 -6.55 -28.45
N GLY A 40 -14.59 -6.51 -27.28
CA GLY A 40 -15.19 -6.00 -26.04
C GLY A 40 -15.65 -4.55 -26.16
N ALA A 41 -14.92 -3.68 -26.87
CA ALA A 41 -15.32 -2.30 -27.08
C ALA A 41 -16.57 -2.16 -27.96
N LEU A 42 -16.78 -3.08 -28.91
CA LEU A 42 -17.97 -3.13 -29.77
C LEU A 42 -19.18 -3.72 -29.04
N MET A 43 -18.99 -4.73 -28.18
CA MET A 43 -20.06 -5.41 -27.44
C MET A 43 -20.14 -4.98 -25.96
N PRO A 44 -21.14 -4.16 -25.56
CA PRO A 44 -21.30 -3.66 -24.19
C PRO A 44 -21.37 -4.71 -23.06
N PRO A 45 -22.05 -5.88 -23.22
CA PRO A 45 -22.11 -6.87 -22.15
C PRO A 45 -20.76 -7.56 -21.92
N LEU A 46 -19.98 -7.80 -22.98
CA LEU A 46 -18.66 -8.43 -22.89
C LEU A 46 -17.64 -7.49 -22.23
N ALA A 47 -17.69 -6.18 -22.54
CA ALA A 47 -16.88 -5.17 -21.84
C ALA A 47 -17.10 -5.19 -20.33
N ARG A 48 -18.34 -5.40 -19.87
CA ARG A 48 -18.66 -5.44 -18.43
C ARG A 48 -18.02 -6.63 -17.74
N PHE A 49 -18.10 -7.81 -18.36
CA PHE A 49 -17.51 -9.03 -17.81
C PHE A 49 -15.98 -8.98 -17.77
N LEU A 50 -15.35 -8.55 -18.87
CA LEU A 50 -13.90 -8.36 -18.95
C LEU A 50 -13.40 -7.36 -17.91
N HIS A 51 -14.07 -6.20 -17.79
CA HIS A 51 -13.74 -5.20 -16.80
C HIS A 51 -13.86 -5.74 -15.38
N PHE A 52 -14.91 -6.51 -15.08
CA PHE A 52 -15.10 -7.08 -13.75
C PHE A 52 -13.97 -8.04 -13.35
N ILE A 53 -13.57 -8.94 -14.26
CA ILE A 53 -12.43 -9.86 -14.02
C ILE A 53 -11.14 -9.07 -13.84
N TRP A 54 -10.89 -8.10 -14.73
CA TRP A 54 -9.68 -7.28 -14.67
C TRP A 54 -9.58 -6.49 -13.37
N MET A 55 -10.68 -5.89 -12.92
CA MET A 55 -10.72 -5.16 -11.66
C MET A 55 -10.54 -6.07 -10.45
N LYS A 56 -11.08 -7.29 -10.46
CA LYS A 56 -10.81 -8.27 -9.40
C LYS A 56 -9.32 -8.64 -9.32
N LEU A 57 -8.67 -8.84 -10.46
CA LEU A 57 -7.23 -9.08 -10.49
C LEU A 57 -6.44 -7.88 -9.97
N ALA A 58 -6.77 -6.67 -10.41
CA ALA A 58 -6.15 -5.45 -9.92
C ALA A 58 -6.28 -5.31 -8.40
N PHE A 59 -7.48 -5.54 -7.86
CA PHE A 59 -7.74 -5.50 -6.43
C PHE A 59 -6.94 -6.56 -5.66
N PHE A 60 -6.84 -7.78 -6.19
CA PHE A 60 -6.04 -8.83 -5.57
C PHE A 60 -4.55 -8.47 -5.54
N ILE A 61 -4.02 -7.94 -6.64
CA ILE A 61 -2.64 -7.45 -6.73
C ILE A 61 -2.43 -6.30 -5.75
N GLU A 62 -3.34 -5.33 -5.70
CA GLU A 62 -3.29 -4.21 -4.77
C GLU A 62 -3.31 -4.66 -3.31
N TRP A 63 -4.15 -5.64 -2.98
CA TRP A 63 -4.20 -6.25 -1.64
C TRP A 63 -2.85 -6.87 -1.26
N VAL A 64 -2.16 -7.54 -2.20
CA VAL A 64 -0.80 -8.09 -1.98
C VAL A 64 0.23 -6.98 -1.84
N ILE A 65 0.27 -6.02 -2.75
CA ILE A 65 1.24 -4.92 -2.75
C ILE A 65 1.11 -4.10 -1.45
N THR A 66 -0.10 -3.80 -1.01
CA THR A 66 -0.32 -3.00 0.20
C THR A 66 0.27 -3.70 1.43
N ARG A 67 0.05 -5.00 1.59
CA ARG A 67 0.63 -5.76 2.71
C ARG A 67 2.13 -5.90 2.60
N LEU A 68 2.63 -6.14 1.39
CA LEU A 68 4.06 -6.24 1.13
C LEU A 68 4.76 -4.92 1.45
N LEU A 69 4.19 -3.79 1.02
CA LEU A 69 4.68 -2.45 1.32
C LEU A 69 4.67 -2.18 2.83
N MET A 70 3.58 -2.53 3.52
CA MET A 70 3.49 -2.39 4.98
C MET A 70 4.55 -3.22 5.70
N CYS A 71 4.78 -4.47 5.27
CA CYS A 71 5.87 -5.29 5.80
C CYS A 71 7.24 -4.64 5.56
N ILE A 72 7.51 -4.17 4.33
CA ILE A 72 8.78 -3.52 4.00
C ILE A 72 9.00 -2.29 4.87
N ILE A 73 8.02 -1.39 4.97
CA ILE A 73 8.13 -0.18 5.79
C ILE A 73 8.33 -0.55 7.26
N PHE A 74 7.59 -1.54 7.77
CA PHE A 74 7.76 -2.00 9.14
C PHE A 74 9.17 -2.51 9.42
N TYR A 75 9.70 -3.39 8.57
CA TYR A 75 11.01 -4.01 8.80
C TYR A 75 12.20 -3.13 8.42
N LEU A 76 12.06 -2.22 7.45
CA LEU A 76 13.16 -1.33 7.02
C LEU A 76 13.17 0.02 7.72
N VAL A 77 12.04 0.49 8.24
CA VAL A 77 11.95 1.81 8.88
C VAL A 77 11.67 1.66 10.37
N PHE A 78 10.52 1.08 10.73
CA PHE A 78 10.10 1.05 12.13
C PHE A 78 10.93 0.12 13.02
N ALA A 79 11.26 -1.08 12.53
CA ALA A 79 12.07 -2.04 13.26
C ALA A 79 13.50 -1.51 13.56
N PRO A 80 14.26 -0.98 12.58
CA PRO A 80 15.57 -0.41 12.87
C PRO A 80 15.47 0.86 13.70
N LEU A 81 14.44 1.70 13.55
CA LEU A 81 14.23 2.84 14.45
C LEU A 81 14.09 2.38 15.91
N GLY A 82 13.29 1.33 16.16
CA GLY A 82 13.16 0.74 17.50
C GLY A 82 14.46 0.13 18.02
N LEU A 83 15.22 -0.56 17.17
CA LEU A 83 16.55 -1.08 17.52
C LEU A 83 17.54 0.04 17.83
N ILE A 84 17.55 1.11 17.04
CA ILE A 84 18.38 2.29 17.25
C ILE A 84 18.02 2.93 18.61
N MET A 85 16.74 3.15 18.90
CA MET A 85 16.31 3.67 20.21
C MET A 85 16.76 2.77 21.37
N LYS A 86 16.69 1.45 21.19
CA LYS A 86 17.16 0.46 22.18
C LYS A 86 18.68 0.53 22.36
N CYS A 87 19.46 0.65 21.27
CA CYS A 87 20.92 0.80 21.33
C CYS A 87 21.35 2.13 21.94
N LEU A 88 20.63 3.23 21.69
CA LEU A 88 20.88 4.53 22.33
C LEU A 88 20.43 4.59 23.80
N GLY A 89 19.87 3.52 24.35
CA GLY A 89 19.43 3.46 25.75
C GLY A 89 18.27 4.39 26.08
N LYS A 90 17.58 4.95 25.08
CA LYS A 90 16.42 5.83 25.26
C LYS A 90 15.19 4.96 25.53
N ASP A 91 14.96 4.62 26.78
CA ASP A 91 13.73 3.98 27.24
C ASP A 91 12.67 5.05 27.52
N SER A 92 12.00 5.53 26.46
CA SER A 92 10.94 6.54 26.61
C SER A 92 9.72 6.05 27.41
N LEU A 93 9.60 4.74 27.67
CA LEU A 93 8.46 4.17 28.37
C LEU A 93 8.77 3.71 29.81
N ASP A 94 9.98 3.95 30.36
CA ASP A 94 10.39 3.39 31.67
C ASP A 94 10.03 1.89 31.76
N ARG A 95 10.32 1.12 30.70
CA ARG A 95 9.91 -0.29 30.60
C ARG A 95 10.67 -1.20 31.55
N LYS A 96 11.78 -0.73 32.13
CA LYS A 96 12.49 -1.44 33.19
C LYS A 96 11.69 -1.42 34.49
N ILE A 97 11.22 -2.60 34.88
CA ILE A 97 10.60 -2.85 36.19
C ILE A 97 11.71 -2.78 37.26
N GLU A 98 11.81 -1.65 37.94
CA GLU A 98 12.64 -1.47 39.12
C GLU A 98 11.96 -2.11 40.34
N LYS A 99 12.43 -3.30 40.74
CA LYS A 99 11.87 -4.05 41.88
C LYS A 99 12.04 -3.34 43.24
N GLU A 100 12.97 -2.40 43.34
CA GLU A 100 13.24 -1.64 44.55
C GLU A 100 12.44 -0.32 44.66
N LYS A 101 11.71 0.07 43.60
CA LYS A 101 10.87 1.28 43.63
C LYS A 101 9.62 1.04 44.48
N LYS A 102 9.42 1.88 45.50
CA LYS A 102 8.19 1.89 46.33
C LYS A 102 6.93 2.21 45.53
N THR A 103 7.02 3.02 44.48
CA THR A 103 5.87 3.38 43.62
C THR A 103 6.37 3.84 42.24
N TYR A 104 5.68 3.43 41.17
CA TYR A 104 5.92 3.89 39.79
C TYR A 104 5.22 5.22 39.45
N TRP A 105 4.60 5.86 40.45
CA TRP A 105 3.84 7.09 40.27
C TRP A 105 4.81 8.24 39.96
N LYS A 106 4.67 8.84 38.77
CA LYS A 106 5.39 10.06 38.43
C LYS A 106 4.69 11.23 39.12
N GLU A 107 5.39 11.90 40.03
CA GLU A 107 4.86 13.10 40.66
C GLU A 107 4.51 14.14 39.61
N LYS A 108 3.26 14.64 39.64
CA LYS A 108 2.88 15.75 38.79
C LYS A 108 3.62 17.00 39.28
N VAL A 109 4.17 17.75 38.32
CA VAL A 109 4.74 19.07 38.59
C VAL A 109 3.69 19.92 39.30
N LYS A 110 3.98 20.38 40.51
CA LYS A 110 3.10 21.26 41.28
C LYS A 110 3.10 22.64 40.64
N VAL A 111 2.23 22.82 39.65
CA VAL A 111 1.92 24.15 39.11
C VAL A 111 1.01 24.90 40.08
N PRO A 112 1.24 26.21 40.29
CA PRO A 112 0.41 27.01 41.19
C PRO A 112 -1.05 26.99 40.70
N PHE A 113 -1.97 26.83 41.65
CA PHE A 113 -3.41 26.74 41.38
C PHE A 113 -3.90 28.03 40.69
N LYS A 114 -4.35 27.88 39.44
CA LYS A 114 -5.02 28.94 38.67
C LYS A 114 -6.30 28.36 38.06
N PRO A 115 -7.48 28.99 38.24
CA PRO A 115 -8.74 28.52 37.66
C PRO A 115 -8.66 28.31 36.15
N VAL A 116 -7.91 29.18 35.46
CA VAL A 116 -7.65 29.15 34.02
C VAL A 116 -7.02 27.83 33.53
N ASN A 117 -6.28 27.13 34.40
CA ASN A 117 -5.65 25.86 34.03
C ASN A 117 -6.67 24.70 33.91
N TYR A 118 -7.86 24.85 34.49
CA TYR A 118 -8.95 23.87 34.37
C TYR A 118 -9.78 24.05 33.09
N GLU A 119 -9.71 25.23 32.48
CA GLU A 119 -10.41 25.52 31.21
C GLU A 119 -9.65 24.99 29.98
N ARG A 120 -8.35 24.67 30.13
CA ARG A 120 -7.47 24.18 29.05
C ARG A 120 -6.88 22.80 29.34
N GLN A 121 -7.74 21.86 29.74
CA GLN A 121 -7.31 20.50 30.10
C GLN A 121 -7.13 19.54 28.91
N PHE A 122 -7.59 19.93 27.72
CA PHE A 122 -7.50 19.14 26.48
C PHE A 122 -6.63 19.84 25.44
#